data_AF-A0A6G2DBJ8-F1
#
_entry.id   AF-A0A6G2DBJ8-F1
#
_cell.length_a   1.000
_cell.length_b   1.000
_cell.length_c   1.000
_cell.angle_alpha   90.00
_cell.angle_beta   90.00
_cell.angle_gamma   90.00
#
_symmetry.space_group_name_H-M   'P 1'
#
loop_
_entity.id
_entity.type
_entity.pdbx_description
1 polymer ?
#
loop_
_entity_poly.entity_id
_entity_poly.type
_entity_poly.pdbx_seq_one_letter_code
_entity_poly.pdbx_strand_id
1 'polypeptide(L)'
;KLSNLLLDRTLESLSQDERIFIFPNDLTHTPDLDKDQKIFETVNQKIKTGNVIGFLGYGQERLTISSRFSDESNDHFLHYLLNKVLHINLTSLDVALSREERLYQLLMYLFPKYLQAAIRKGLYKEYHRFSHNDSHVKGVIDVRSHLKKNLPFTGNIAYTTREFTYDNPLMQLVRHTIEYIKNQKSIGQGVLDNLSTSRENVSEIVRVTPSYKLADRAKIIRGNQSKPIRHAYFHEYRNLQELCLMILNQEKHGLGYQDQKIYGILFDVAWLW
;
A
#
# COMPACT_ATOMS: atom_id res chain seq x y z
N LYS A 1 20.59 -1.82 -14.15
CA LYS A 1 20.81 -0.82 -13.07
C LYS A 1 20.35 -1.36 -11.72
N LEU A 2 19.22 -2.06 -11.66
CA LEU A 2 18.67 -2.74 -10.49
C LEU A 2 19.62 -3.80 -9.91
N SER A 3 20.27 -4.61 -10.75
CA SER A 3 21.28 -5.58 -10.32
C SER A 3 22.40 -4.93 -9.50
N ASN A 4 22.96 -3.81 -9.98
CA ASN A 4 24.01 -3.06 -9.27
C ASN A 4 23.52 -2.39 -7.98
N LEU A 5 22.23 -2.05 -7.90
CA LEU A 5 21.65 -1.48 -6.67
C LEU A 5 21.39 -2.54 -5.60
N LEU A 6 21.17 -3.80 -6.00
CA LEU A 6 20.87 -4.92 -5.12
C LEU A 6 22.10 -5.78 -4.79
N LEU A 7 23.17 -5.68 -5.57
CA LEU A 7 24.43 -6.38 -5.33
C LEU A 7 24.97 -6.04 -3.93
N ASP A 8 25.22 -7.08 -3.15
CA ASP A 8 25.78 -6.99 -1.79
C ASP A 8 24.94 -6.21 -0.76
N ARG A 9 23.68 -5.87 -1.07
CA ARG A 9 22.75 -5.33 -0.07
C ARG A 9 22.18 -6.44 0.81
N THR A 10 22.20 -6.20 2.11
CA THR A 10 21.57 -7.06 3.11
C THR A 10 20.06 -6.85 3.15
N LEU A 11 19.34 -7.90 3.56
CA LEU A 11 17.89 -7.83 3.80
C LEU A 11 17.54 -6.77 4.85
N GLU A 12 18.38 -6.56 5.87
CA GLU A 12 18.17 -5.50 6.87
C GLU A 12 18.23 -4.09 6.25
N SER A 13 19.12 -3.84 5.29
CA SER A 13 19.16 -2.52 4.62
C SER A 13 17.92 -2.29 3.74
N LEU A 14 17.34 -3.37 3.21
CA LEU A 14 16.19 -3.32 2.32
C LEU A 14 14.88 -3.26 3.10
N SER A 15 14.81 -3.86 4.28
CA SER A 15 13.64 -3.79 5.15
C SER A 15 13.39 -2.40 5.73
N GLN A 16 14.43 -1.56 5.80
CA GLN A 16 14.30 -0.14 6.12
C GLN A 16 13.57 0.65 5.02
N ASP A 17 13.54 0.14 3.78
CA ASP A 17 12.77 0.73 2.69
C ASP A 17 11.34 0.17 2.72
N GLU A 18 10.40 1.00 3.15
CA GLU A 18 8.97 0.66 3.29
C GLU A 18 8.28 0.29 1.96
N ARG A 19 8.98 0.43 0.84
CA ARG A 19 8.53 0.05 -0.50
C ARG A 19 8.83 -1.40 -0.84
N ILE A 20 9.62 -2.07 0.00
CA ILE A 20 9.97 -3.47 -0.13
C ILE A 20 9.29 -4.21 1.01
N PHE A 21 8.26 -5.00 0.67
CA PHE A 21 7.56 -5.82 1.65
C PHE A 21 8.32 -7.14 1.81
N ILE A 22 9.00 -7.32 2.94
CA ILE A 22 9.74 -8.54 3.25
C ILE A 22 8.93 -9.38 4.23
N PHE A 23 8.72 -10.64 3.89
CA PHE A 23 8.01 -11.61 4.73
C PHE A 23 8.95 -12.71 5.21
N PRO A 24 8.90 -13.07 6.51
CA PRO A 24 8.00 -12.54 7.54
C PRO A 24 8.33 -11.10 7.96
N ASN A 25 7.31 -10.34 8.39
CA ASN A 25 7.48 -8.93 8.81
C ASN A 25 8.41 -8.78 10.05
N ASP A 26 8.56 -9.85 10.84
CA ASP A 26 9.41 -9.90 12.02
C ASP A 26 10.74 -10.61 11.69
N LEU A 27 11.71 -9.85 11.18
CA LEU A 27 13.08 -10.35 10.89
C LEU A 27 13.84 -10.78 12.16
N THR A 28 13.27 -10.58 13.35
CA THR A 28 13.94 -10.80 14.65
C THR A 28 13.65 -12.15 15.29
N HIS A 29 12.67 -12.92 14.79
CA HIS A 29 12.19 -14.14 15.44
C HIS A 29 12.32 -15.43 14.61
N THR A 30 12.94 -15.36 13.43
CA THR A 30 13.28 -16.53 12.63
C THR A 30 14.78 -16.84 12.77
N PRO A 31 15.16 -17.94 13.43
CA PRO A 31 16.57 -18.32 13.62
C PRO A 31 17.30 -18.60 12.29
N ASP A 32 16.55 -18.91 11.23
CA ASP A 32 17.08 -19.19 9.89
C ASP A 32 17.27 -17.93 9.02
N LEU A 33 16.73 -16.79 9.44
CA LEU A 33 16.84 -15.54 8.69
C LEU A 33 18.02 -14.71 9.22
N ASP A 34 19.19 -14.93 8.61
CA ASP A 34 20.34 -14.10 8.90
C ASP A 34 20.10 -12.69 8.35
N LYS A 35 20.19 -11.67 9.22
CA LYS A 35 20.03 -10.26 8.82
C LYS A 35 21.07 -9.84 7.79
N ASP A 36 22.22 -10.50 7.83
CA ASP A 36 23.34 -10.31 6.90
C ASP A 36 23.14 -11.05 5.57
N GLN A 37 22.05 -11.83 5.43
CA GLN A 37 21.73 -12.49 4.18
C GLN A 37 21.55 -11.45 3.07
N LYS A 38 22.28 -11.66 1.99
CA LYS A 38 22.23 -10.84 0.78
C LYS A 38 21.26 -11.45 -0.22
N ILE A 39 20.54 -10.59 -0.96
CA ILE A 39 19.71 -11.04 -2.08
C ILE A 39 20.59 -11.58 -3.20
N PHE A 40 21.64 -10.82 -3.53
CA PHE A 40 22.67 -11.21 -4.47
C PHE A 40 24.03 -11.18 -3.79
N GLU A 41 24.73 -12.31 -3.87
CA GLU A 41 26.09 -12.43 -3.40
C GLU A 41 27.02 -12.75 -4.58
N THR A 42 28.11 -12.01 -4.68
CA THR A 42 29.16 -12.31 -5.66
C THR A 42 30.12 -13.35 -5.07
N VAL A 43 29.99 -14.60 -5.50
CA VAL A 43 30.88 -15.69 -5.07
C VAL A 43 31.64 -16.21 -6.29
N ASN A 44 32.96 -16.11 -6.28
CA ASN A 44 33.85 -16.59 -7.36
C ASN A 44 33.44 -16.05 -8.75
N GLN A 45 33.22 -14.74 -8.86
CA GLN A 45 32.80 -14.05 -10.10
C GLN A 45 31.44 -14.50 -10.67
N LYS A 46 30.68 -15.30 -9.92
CA LYS A 46 29.29 -15.67 -10.25
C LYS A 46 28.34 -15.04 -9.24
N ILE A 47 27.17 -14.62 -9.74
CA ILE A 47 26.11 -14.08 -8.90
C ILE A 47 25.29 -15.27 -8.36
N LYS A 48 25.17 -15.37 -7.04
CA LYS A 48 24.28 -16.32 -6.38
C LYS A 48 23.12 -15.57 -5.73
N THR A 49 21.93 -16.15 -5.82
CA THR A 49 20.75 -15.66 -5.10
C THR A 49 20.65 -16.32 -3.72
N GLY A 50 20.25 -15.55 -2.72
CA GLY A 50 19.93 -16.06 -1.38
C GLY A 50 18.67 -16.93 -1.35
N ASN A 51 18.23 -17.31 -0.15
CA ASN A 51 17.04 -18.14 0.09
C ASN A 51 15.74 -17.30 0.05
N VAL A 52 15.62 -16.42 -0.94
CA VAL A 52 14.50 -15.49 -1.06
C VAL A 52 13.81 -15.68 -2.39
N ILE A 53 12.51 -15.42 -2.42
CA ILE A 53 11.69 -15.41 -3.63
C ILE A 53 10.83 -14.15 -3.66
N GLY A 54 10.40 -13.74 -4.85
CA GLY A 54 9.52 -12.60 -5.00
C GLY A 54 9.87 -11.74 -6.21
N PHE A 55 9.49 -10.47 -6.17
CA PHE A 55 9.78 -9.53 -7.25
C PHE A 55 10.32 -8.22 -6.71
N LEU A 56 11.20 -7.61 -7.50
CA LEU A 56 11.70 -6.26 -7.28
C LEU A 56 11.64 -5.49 -8.60
N GLY A 57 11.16 -4.26 -8.55
CA GLY A 57 11.13 -3.33 -9.69
C GLY A 57 11.96 -2.09 -9.40
N TYR A 58 12.50 -1.49 -10.46
CA TYR A 58 13.15 -0.17 -10.44
C TYR A 58 12.98 0.51 -11.80
N GLY A 59 12.17 1.57 -11.86
CA GLY A 59 11.77 2.18 -13.13
C GLY A 59 11.14 1.16 -14.09
N GLN A 60 11.78 0.94 -15.24
CA GLN A 60 11.35 -0.06 -16.23
C GLN A 60 11.98 -1.44 -16.02
N GLU A 61 13.00 -1.55 -15.17
CA GLU A 61 13.67 -2.83 -14.89
C GLU A 61 12.87 -3.62 -13.86
N ARG A 62 12.67 -4.92 -14.14
CA ARG A 62 11.98 -5.86 -13.25
C ARG A 62 12.85 -7.08 -13.04
N LEU A 63 12.89 -7.53 -11.81
CA LEU A 63 13.58 -8.73 -11.37
C LEU A 63 12.55 -9.62 -10.68
N THR A 64 12.51 -10.88 -11.07
CA THR A 64 11.75 -11.90 -10.36
C THR A 64 12.71 -12.97 -9.90
N ILE A 65 12.63 -13.33 -8.62
CA ILE A 65 13.38 -14.41 -8.01
C ILE A 65 12.38 -15.55 -7.78
N SER A 66 12.51 -16.61 -8.56
CA SER A 66 11.64 -17.79 -8.46
C SER A 66 12.32 -18.90 -7.66
N SER A 67 11.50 -19.84 -7.20
CA SER A 67 12.01 -21.03 -6.50
C SER A 67 12.79 -21.92 -7.47
N ARG A 68 13.80 -22.65 -6.98
CA ARG A 68 14.44 -23.71 -7.77
C ARG A 68 13.50 -24.87 -8.12
N PHE A 69 12.34 -24.93 -7.47
CA PHE A 69 11.28 -25.90 -7.68
C PHE A 69 10.18 -25.37 -8.63
N SER A 70 10.40 -24.22 -9.27
CA SER A 70 9.49 -23.66 -10.27
C SER A 70 9.84 -24.14 -11.67
N ASP A 71 8.83 -24.49 -12.46
CA ASP A 71 9.00 -24.70 -13.90
C ASP A 71 8.89 -23.37 -14.65
N GLU A 72 9.45 -23.27 -15.87
CA GLU A 72 9.47 -22.04 -16.67
C GLU A 72 8.08 -21.43 -16.92
N SER A 73 7.02 -22.25 -16.86
CA SER A 73 5.63 -21.83 -17.10
C SER A 73 4.83 -21.58 -15.82
N ASN A 74 5.08 -22.31 -14.72
CA ASN A 74 4.23 -22.28 -13.54
C ASN A 74 4.96 -22.46 -12.19
N ASP A 75 4.66 -21.54 -11.27
CA ASP A 75 5.12 -21.50 -9.89
C ASP A 75 4.14 -22.24 -8.94
N HIS A 76 3.78 -23.49 -9.25
CA HIS A 76 2.83 -24.28 -8.44
C HIS A 76 3.29 -24.45 -6.99
N PHE A 77 4.60 -24.61 -6.79
CA PHE A 77 5.21 -24.73 -5.47
C PHE A 77 4.98 -23.46 -4.63
N LEU A 78 5.23 -22.28 -5.19
CA LEU A 78 5.01 -21.02 -4.51
C LEU A 78 3.53 -20.82 -4.16
N HIS A 79 2.64 -21.11 -5.11
CA HIS A 79 1.20 -21.02 -4.87
C HIS A 79 0.76 -21.94 -3.72
N TYR A 80 1.28 -23.17 -3.67
CA TYR A 80 0.99 -24.09 -2.58
C TYR A 80 1.45 -23.56 -1.22
N LEU A 81 2.69 -23.06 -1.15
CA LEU A 81 3.24 -22.52 0.10
C LEU A 81 2.48 -21.28 0.58
N LEU A 82 2.20 -20.33 -0.32
CA LEU A 82 1.44 -19.12 0.03
C LEU A 82 0.02 -19.46 0.51
N ASN A 83 -0.64 -20.45 -0.10
CA ASN A 83 -1.94 -20.92 0.36
C ASN A 83 -1.84 -21.52 1.78
N LYS A 84 -0.85 -22.38 2.02
CA LYS A 84 -0.63 -23.02 3.33
C LYS A 84 -0.32 -22.00 4.44
N VAL A 85 0.56 -21.03 4.17
CA VAL A 85 1.10 -20.10 5.18
C VAL A 85 0.19 -18.89 5.40
N LEU A 86 -0.39 -18.33 4.34
CA LEU A 86 -1.24 -17.14 4.43
C LEU A 86 -2.73 -17.48 4.55
N HIS A 87 -3.10 -18.77 4.50
CA HIS A 87 -4.48 -19.27 4.45
C HIS A 87 -5.30 -18.67 3.30
N ILE A 88 -4.62 -18.36 2.20
CA ILE A 88 -5.25 -17.71 1.05
C ILE A 88 -5.62 -18.78 0.04
N ASN A 89 -6.92 -18.94 -0.22
CA ASN A 89 -7.37 -19.85 -1.26
C ASN A 89 -7.01 -19.27 -2.64
N LEU A 90 -5.80 -19.58 -3.10
CA LEU A 90 -5.21 -19.15 -4.38
C LEU A 90 -5.75 -19.94 -5.58
N THR A 91 -6.76 -20.81 -5.40
CA THR A 91 -7.36 -21.60 -6.51
C THR A 91 -8.03 -20.73 -7.58
N SER A 92 -8.26 -19.44 -7.31
CA SER A 92 -8.78 -18.46 -8.27
C SER A 92 -7.71 -17.60 -8.98
N LEU A 93 -6.41 -17.84 -8.73
CA LEU A 93 -5.34 -17.23 -9.53
C LEU A 93 -5.46 -17.72 -10.97
N ASP A 94 -5.84 -16.80 -11.85
CA ASP A 94 -6.08 -17.09 -13.24
C ASP A 94 -4.77 -17.57 -13.90
N VAL A 95 -4.76 -18.82 -14.36
CA VAL A 95 -3.57 -19.49 -14.91
C VAL A 95 -3.10 -18.80 -16.20
N ALA A 96 -3.97 -18.00 -16.82
CA ALA A 96 -3.64 -17.17 -17.99
C ALA A 96 -2.75 -15.95 -17.68
N LEU A 97 -2.50 -15.64 -16.40
CA LEU A 97 -1.73 -14.47 -16.00
C LEU A 97 -0.22 -14.70 -16.07
N SER A 98 0.49 -13.65 -16.46
CA SER A 98 1.95 -13.62 -16.38
C SER A 98 2.42 -13.82 -14.93
N ARG A 99 3.65 -14.33 -14.77
CA ARG A 99 4.26 -14.51 -13.43
C ARG A 99 4.27 -13.22 -12.61
N GLU A 100 4.49 -12.08 -13.27
CA GLU A 100 4.45 -10.77 -12.64
C GLU A 100 3.05 -10.46 -12.10
N GLU A 101 2.01 -10.61 -12.91
CA GLU A 101 0.62 -10.37 -12.50
C GLU A 101 0.22 -11.22 -11.30
N ARG A 102 0.65 -12.49 -11.25
CA ARG A 102 0.43 -13.38 -10.10
C ARG A 102 1.07 -12.85 -8.81
N LEU A 103 2.31 -12.36 -8.90
CA LEU A 103 3.01 -11.77 -7.75
C LEU A 103 2.40 -10.44 -7.31
N TYR A 104 1.88 -9.63 -8.23
CA TYR A 104 1.14 -8.43 -7.88
C TYR A 104 -0.21 -8.73 -7.23
N GLN A 105 -0.88 -9.82 -7.62
CA GLN A 105 -2.10 -10.26 -6.96
C GLN A 105 -1.88 -10.54 -5.47
N LEU A 106 -0.68 -10.97 -5.12
CA LEU A 106 -0.27 -11.11 -3.72
C LEU A 106 -0.32 -9.79 -2.94
N LEU A 107 -0.08 -8.63 -3.55
CA LEU A 107 -0.24 -7.33 -2.87
C LEU A 107 -1.69 -7.12 -2.42
N MET A 108 -2.66 -7.50 -3.25
CA MET A 108 -4.08 -7.35 -2.92
C MET A 108 -4.48 -8.26 -1.77
N TYR A 109 -3.87 -9.43 -1.70
CA TYR A 109 -4.01 -10.36 -0.59
C TYR A 109 -3.38 -9.85 0.72
N LEU A 110 -2.34 -9.03 0.65
CA LEU A 110 -1.73 -8.38 1.82
C LEU A 110 -2.58 -7.21 2.34
N PHE A 111 -3.31 -6.52 1.47
CA PHE A 111 -4.11 -5.35 1.81
C PHE A 111 -5.01 -5.52 3.05
N PRO A 112 -5.82 -6.60 3.17
CA PRO A 112 -6.55 -6.97 4.38
C PRO A 112 -5.77 -6.80 5.69
N LYS A 113 -4.59 -7.42 5.77
CA LYS A 113 -3.75 -7.50 6.96
C LYS A 113 -3.21 -6.13 7.34
N TYR A 114 -2.73 -5.38 6.35
CA TYR A 114 -2.20 -4.02 6.58
C TYR A 114 -3.31 -3.04 6.96
N LEU A 115 -4.50 -3.18 6.37
CA LEU A 115 -5.67 -2.36 6.70
C LEU A 115 -6.09 -2.59 8.16
N GLN A 116 -6.21 -3.85 8.57
CA GLN A 116 -6.58 -4.19 9.95
C GLN A 116 -5.54 -3.71 10.97
N ALA A 117 -4.25 -3.87 10.67
CA ALA A 117 -3.17 -3.39 11.53
C ALA A 117 -3.22 -1.86 11.71
N ALA A 118 -3.50 -1.12 10.65
CA ALA A 118 -3.65 0.34 10.69
C ALA A 118 -4.91 0.77 11.48
N ILE A 119 -6.07 0.18 11.17
CA ILE A 119 -7.36 0.54 11.80
C ILE A 119 -7.41 0.17 13.29
N ARG A 120 -6.61 -0.79 13.75
CA ARG A 120 -6.49 -1.11 15.18
C ARG A 120 -6.17 0.13 16.05
N LYS A 121 -5.49 1.13 15.48
CA LYS A 121 -5.17 2.41 16.16
C LYS A 121 -6.25 3.49 16.00
N GLY A 122 -7.34 3.18 15.30
CA GLY A 122 -8.38 4.10 14.87
C GLY A 122 -8.15 4.64 13.46
N LEU A 123 -9.21 5.25 12.90
CA LEU A 123 -9.16 5.86 11.57
C LEU A 123 -8.20 7.05 11.54
N TYR A 124 -7.42 7.12 10.46
CA TYR A 124 -6.51 8.24 10.25
C TYR A 124 -7.28 9.55 10.08
N LYS A 125 -6.89 10.57 10.85
CA LYS A 125 -7.50 11.90 10.85
C LYS A 125 -6.43 12.98 10.83
N GLU A 126 -6.74 14.07 10.14
CA GLU A 126 -5.87 15.23 10.04
C GLU A 126 -6.64 16.50 10.39
N TYR A 127 -5.92 17.51 10.88
CA TYR A 127 -6.48 18.84 11.02
C TYR A 127 -6.63 19.49 9.65
N HIS A 128 -7.86 19.79 9.27
CA HIS A 128 -8.14 20.59 8.09
C HIS A 128 -8.74 21.93 8.50
N ARG A 129 -8.47 22.97 7.70
CA ARG A 129 -9.06 24.29 7.91
C ARG A 129 -10.37 24.36 7.12
N PHE A 130 -11.46 24.63 7.80
CA PHE A 130 -12.76 24.85 7.18
C PHE A 130 -13.09 26.33 7.20
N SER A 131 -13.81 26.77 6.17
CA SER A 131 -14.27 28.15 6.02
C SER A 131 -15.80 28.14 6.05
N HIS A 132 -16.36 28.91 6.97
CA HIS A 132 -17.79 28.99 7.23
C HIS A 132 -18.29 30.41 6.97
N ASN A 133 -19.59 30.56 6.74
CA ASN A 133 -20.25 31.86 6.67
C ASN A 133 -21.67 31.73 7.23
N ASP A 134 -21.78 31.76 8.54
CA ASP A 134 -23.03 31.59 9.28
C ASP A 134 -23.03 32.45 10.55
N SER A 135 -24.14 32.45 11.27
CA SER A 135 -24.32 33.22 12.51
C SER A 135 -23.70 32.57 13.75
N HIS A 136 -23.18 31.33 13.66
CA HIS A 136 -22.70 30.55 14.80
C HIS A 136 -21.17 30.50 14.83
N VAL A 137 -20.53 31.64 15.09
CA VAL A 137 -19.07 31.76 15.06
C VAL A 137 -18.40 30.87 16.11
N LYS A 138 -17.53 29.96 15.65
CA LYS A 138 -16.76 29.02 16.49
C LYS A 138 -15.24 29.17 16.37
N GLY A 139 -14.77 30.02 15.45
CA GLY A 139 -13.37 30.10 15.07
C GLY A 139 -12.88 31.51 14.78
N VAL A 140 -11.73 31.60 14.12
CA VAL A 140 -11.09 32.88 13.79
C VAL A 140 -11.84 33.53 12.63
N ILE A 141 -12.35 34.74 12.85
CA ILE A 141 -13.04 35.53 11.82
C ILE A 141 -12.08 35.80 10.65
N ASP A 142 -12.51 35.45 9.44
CA ASP A 142 -11.80 35.77 8.21
C ASP A 142 -12.32 37.12 7.69
N VAL A 143 -11.68 38.19 8.15
CA VAL A 143 -12.05 39.59 7.81
C VAL A 143 -12.11 39.81 6.30
N ARG A 144 -11.17 39.22 5.54
CA ARG A 144 -11.13 39.36 4.08
C ARG A 144 -12.35 38.73 3.44
N SER A 145 -12.66 37.49 3.80
CA SER A 145 -13.84 36.80 3.26
C SER A 145 -15.13 37.44 3.74
N HIS A 146 -15.16 37.95 4.97
CA HIS A 146 -16.34 38.57 5.57
C HIS A 146 -16.72 39.85 4.84
N LEU A 147 -15.76 40.77 4.60
CA LEU A 147 -15.99 41.99 3.86
C LEU A 147 -16.45 41.72 2.41
N LYS A 148 -15.92 40.66 1.77
CA LYS A 148 -16.33 40.32 0.39
C LYS A 148 -17.75 39.76 0.28
N LYS A 149 -18.23 39.05 1.30
CA LYS A 149 -19.48 38.27 1.22
C LYS A 149 -20.65 38.88 1.98
N ASN A 150 -20.39 39.65 3.03
CA ASN A 150 -21.42 40.11 3.96
C ASN A 150 -21.54 41.65 3.95
N LEU A 151 -21.39 42.26 2.78
CA LEU A 151 -21.71 43.67 2.54
C LEU A 151 -22.83 43.77 1.48
N PRO A 152 -24.03 44.27 1.82
CA PRO A 152 -24.48 44.68 3.16
C PRO A 152 -24.60 43.50 4.14
N PHE A 153 -24.49 43.78 5.44
CA PHE A 153 -24.46 42.74 6.48
C PHE A 153 -25.84 42.11 6.70
N THR A 154 -25.90 40.78 6.61
CA THR A 154 -27.14 39.99 6.70
C THR A 154 -27.20 39.09 7.94
N GLY A 155 -26.29 39.27 8.91
CA GLY A 155 -26.22 38.45 10.13
C GLY A 155 -25.26 37.25 10.06
N ASN A 156 -24.66 36.98 8.90
CA ASN A 156 -23.66 35.93 8.73
C ASN A 156 -22.24 36.46 8.92
N ILE A 157 -21.39 35.68 9.57
CA ILE A 157 -19.98 36.02 9.80
C ILE A 157 -19.11 34.98 9.11
N ALA A 158 -18.12 35.44 8.33
CA ALA A 158 -17.18 34.54 7.69
C ALA A 158 -16.04 34.25 8.66
N TYR A 159 -15.85 32.98 9.02
CA TYR A 159 -14.81 32.55 9.95
C TYR A 159 -14.20 31.23 9.50
N THR A 160 -13.07 30.89 10.11
CA THR A 160 -12.35 29.65 9.84
C THR A 160 -12.09 28.88 11.12
N THR A 161 -12.28 27.57 11.06
CA THR A 161 -12.02 26.63 12.16
C THR A 161 -10.96 25.62 11.73
N ARG A 162 -10.26 25.04 12.70
CA ARG A 162 -9.41 23.86 12.48
C ARG A 162 -10.12 22.68 13.10
N GLU A 163 -10.59 21.76 12.27
CA GLU A 163 -11.38 20.62 12.70
C GLU A 163 -10.71 19.34 12.20
N PHE A 164 -10.88 18.25 12.96
CA PHE A 164 -10.43 16.94 12.51
C PHE A 164 -11.32 16.44 11.39
N THR A 165 -10.70 16.00 10.30
CA THR A 165 -11.39 15.30 9.23
C THR A 165 -10.78 13.92 9.00
N TYR A 166 -11.66 12.94 8.86
CA TYR A 166 -11.31 11.61 8.36
C TYR A 166 -11.31 11.58 6.83
N ASP A 167 -12.04 12.50 6.18
CA ASP A 167 -12.03 12.63 4.73
C ASP A 167 -10.76 13.38 4.30
N ASN A 168 -9.67 12.62 4.19
CA ASN A 168 -8.34 13.11 3.85
C ASN A 168 -7.75 12.28 2.69
N PRO A 169 -6.66 12.74 2.05
CA PRO A 169 -6.09 12.06 0.88
C PRO A 169 -5.73 10.60 1.11
N LEU A 170 -5.32 10.23 2.33
CA LEU A 170 -4.93 8.86 2.66
C LEU A 170 -6.15 7.95 2.75
N MET A 171 -7.19 8.37 3.49
CA MET A 171 -8.43 7.59 3.60
C MET A 171 -9.10 7.45 2.23
N GLN A 172 -9.04 8.50 1.39
CA GLN A 172 -9.47 8.43 -0.01
C GLN A 172 -8.64 7.43 -0.84
N LEU A 173 -7.32 7.36 -0.63
CA LEU A 173 -6.47 6.36 -1.29
C LEU A 173 -6.90 4.94 -0.93
N VAL A 174 -7.09 4.67 0.37
CA VAL A 174 -7.56 3.37 0.87
C VAL A 174 -8.95 3.04 0.29
N ARG A 175 -9.85 4.03 0.22
CA ARG A 175 -11.17 3.89 -0.41
C ARG A 175 -11.06 3.50 -1.89
N HIS A 176 -10.20 4.16 -2.65
CA HIS A 176 -9.93 3.81 -4.06
C HIS A 176 -9.37 2.39 -4.20
N THR A 177 -8.47 1.97 -3.30
CA THR A 177 -7.93 0.60 -3.31
C THR A 177 -9.00 -0.45 -3.03
N ILE A 178 -9.91 -0.20 -2.07
CA ILE A 178 -11.03 -1.10 -1.79
C ILE A 178 -11.93 -1.25 -3.02
N GLU A 179 -12.32 -0.14 -3.64
CA GLU A 179 -13.19 -0.17 -4.82
C GLU A 179 -12.49 -0.81 -6.03
N TYR A 180 -11.18 -0.63 -6.17
CA TYR A 180 -10.38 -1.34 -7.18
C TYR A 180 -10.39 -2.86 -6.97
N ILE A 181 -10.12 -3.32 -5.74
CA ILE A 181 -10.12 -4.76 -5.41
C ILE A 181 -11.51 -5.36 -5.63
N LYS A 182 -12.59 -4.66 -5.22
CA LYS A 182 -13.98 -5.10 -5.45
C LYS A 182 -14.32 -5.32 -6.92
N ASN A 183 -13.76 -4.49 -7.81
CA ASN A 183 -14.03 -4.60 -9.25
C ASN A 183 -13.32 -5.78 -9.93
N GLN A 184 -12.40 -6.46 -9.23
CA GLN A 184 -11.70 -7.63 -9.77
C GLN A 184 -12.50 -8.91 -9.52
N LYS A 185 -13.06 -9.48 -10.60
CA LYS A 185 -14.04 -10.58 -10.56
C LYS A 185 -13.57 -11.88 -9.89
N SER A 186 -12.29 -12.25 -9.97
CA SER A 186 -11.79 -13.55 -9.46
C SER A 186 -11.14 -13.48 -8.08
N ILE A 187 -10.58 -12.32 -7.72
CA ILE A 187 -9.72 -12.14 -6.53
C ILE A 187 -10.39 -11.26 -5.49
N GLY A 188 -11.18 -10.28 -5.95
CA GLY A 188 -11.86 -9.34 -5.07
C GLY A 188 -12.68 -10.05 -4.00
N GLN A 189 -13.44 -11.08 -4.39
CA GLN A 189 -14.28 -11.81 -3.45
C GLN A 189 -13.49 -12.61 -2.42
N GLY A 190 -12.45 -13.35 -2.81
CA GLY A 190 -11.59 -14.09 -1.87
C GLY A 190 -10.79 -13.18 -0.92
N VAL A 191 -10.28 -12.05 -1.42
CA VAL A 191 -9.60 -11.03 -0.60
C VAL A 191 -10.58 -10.41 0.41
N LEU A 192 -11.81 -10.12 -0.01
CA LEU A 192 -12.85 -9.51 0.82
C LEU A 192 -13.56 -10.49 1.77
N ASP A 193 -13.56 -11.79 1.47
CA ASP A 193 -14.15 -12.83 2.32
C ASP A 193 -13.19 -13.29 3.43
N ASN A 194 -11.87 -13.26 3.19
CA ASN A 194 -10.85 -13.30 4.24
C ASN A 194 -10.93 -12.11 5.22
N LEU A 195 -11.82 -11.16 4.92
CA LEU A 195 -12.06 -9.90 5.60
C LEU A 195 -13.44 -9.90 6.30
N SER A 196 -13.84 -11.00 6.94
CA SER A 196 -15.11 -11.08 7.70
C SER A 196 -15.23 -9.99 8.79
N THR A 197 -14.13 -9.62 9.46
CA THR A 197 -14.01 -8.48 10.39
C THR A 197 -13.91 -7.11 9.70
N SER A 198 -13.83 -7.08 8.37
CA SER A 198 -13.60 -5.86 7.60
C SER A 198 -14.77 -5.44 6.74
N ARG A 199 -15.89 -6.16 6.70
CA ARG A 199 -17.11 -5.57 6.13
C ARG A 199 -17.50 -4.30 6.90
N GLU A 200 -17.32 -4.31 8.22
CA GLU A 200 -17.46 -3.14 9.09
C GLU A 200 -16.38 -2.09 8.85
N ASN A 201 -15.10 -2.48 8.76
CA ASN A 201 -14.03 -1.54 8.46
C ASN A 201 -14.22 -0.85 7.10
N VAL A 202 -14.65 -1.61 6.08
CA VAL A 202 -14.93 -1.09 4.73
C VAL A 202 -16.13 -0.16 4.77
N SER A 203 -17.22 -0.51 5.45
CA SER A 203 -18.38 0.36 5.57
C SER A 203 -18.05 1.67 6.30
N GLU A 204 -17.25 1.60 7.34
CA GLU A 204 -16.79 2.78 8.06
C GLU A 204 -15.88 3.66 7.18
N ILE A 205 -14.96 3.06 6.41
CA ILE A 205 -14.17 3.81 5.41
C ILE A 205 -15.08 4.52 4.42
N VAL A 206 -16.09 3.84 3.87
CA VAL A 206 -17.07 4.44 2.93
C VAL A 206 -17.74 5.65 3.59
N ARG A 207 -18.20 5.48 4.83
CA ARG A 207 -18.91 6.50 5.60
C ARG A 207 -18.05 7.74 5.85
N VAL A 208 -16.77 7.55 6.16
CA VAL A 208 -15.86 8.67 6.49
C VAL A 208 -15.19 9.31 5.26
N THR A 209 -15.40 8.77 4.06
CA THR A 209 -14.90 9.33 2.79
C THR A 209 -16.04 9.78 1.86
N PRO A 210 -16.94 10.70 2.28
CA PRO A 210 -18.08 11.11 1.47
C PRO A 210 -17.67 11.87 0.20
N SER A 211 -16.49 12.50 0.15
CA SER A 211 -16.02 13.21 -1.06
C SER A 211 -15.48 12.30 -2.17
N TYR A 212 -15.54 10.97 -1.99
CA TYR A 212 -15.03 9.99 -2.93
C TYR A 212 -15.63 10.15 -4.34
N LYS A 213 -14.76 10.19 -5.34
CA LYS A 213 -15.13 10.20 -6.76
C LYS A 213 -14.15 9.36 -7.55
N LEU A 214 -14.66 8.42 -8.37
CA LEU A 214 -13.82 7.55 -9.19
C LEU A 214 -12.84 8.34 -10.09
N ALA A 215 -13.30 9.47 -10.64
CA ALA A 215 -12.49 10.34 -11.50
C ALA A 215 -11.28 10.98 -10.79
N ASP A 216 -11.32 11.13 -9.47
CA ASP A 216 -10.24 11.73 -8.69
C ASP A 216 -9.07 10.76 -8.42
N ARG A 217 -9.18 9.49 -8.81
CA ARG A 217 -8.16 8.45 -8.55
C ARG A 217 -6.74 8.92 -8.88
N ALA A 218 -6.52 9.44 -10.09
CA ALA A 218 -5.19 9.86 -10.52
C ALA A 218 -4.64 11.07 -9.74
N LYS A 219 -5.53 11.92 -9.22
CA LYS A 219 -5.20 13.06 -8.36
C LYS A 219 -4.84 12.58 -6.95
N ILE A 220 -5.63 11.66 -6.38
CA ILE A 220 -5.38 11.09 -5.06
C ILE A 220 -4.06 10.31 -5.02
N ILE A 221 -3.78 9.51 -6.05
CA ILE A 221 -2.52 8.77 -6.19
C ILE A 221 -1.32 9.75 -6.18
N ARG A 222 -1.35 10.77 -7.05
CA ARG A 222 -0.28 11.79 -7.12
C ARG A 222 -0.11 12.56 -5.82
N GLY A 223 -1.22 12.90 -5.16
CA GLY A 223 -1.20 13.57 -3.87
C GLY A 223 -0.47 12.76 -2.80
N ASN A 224 -0.81 11.47 -2.69
CA ASN A 224 -0.20 10.56 -1.72
C ASN A 224 1.27 10.24 -2.03
N GLN A 225 1.64 10.11 -3.31
CA GLN A 225 3.04 9.95 -3.74
C GLN A 225 3.95 11.08 -3.23
N SER A 226 3.47 12.32 -3.30
CA SER A 226 4.25 13.49 -2.87
C SER A 226 4.29 13.68 -1.35
N LYS A 227 3.38 13.03 -0.61
CA LYS A 227 3.17 13.25 0.83
C LYS A 227 3.12 11.92 1.58
N PRO A 228 4.29 11.29 1.82
CA PRO A 228 4.35 10.11 2.67
C PRO A 228 3.93 10.47 4.10
N ILE A 229 3.13 9.62 4.73
CA ILE A 229 2.68 9.82 6.11
C ILE A 229 3.89 9.73 7.05
N ARG A 230 4.09 10.77 7.87
CA ARG A 230 5.16 10.84 8.88
C ARG A 230 4.57 11.16 10.25
N HIS A 231 3.64 10.31 10.69
CA HIS A 231 2.96 10.48 11.97
C HIS A 231 3.48 9.44 12.98
N ALA A 232 3.92 9.89 14.16
CA ALA A 232 4.49 8.99 15.18
C ALA A 232 3.48 7.91 15.64
N TYR A 233 2.24 8.33 15.91
CA TYR A 233 1.18 7.42 16.33
C TYR A 233 0.66 6.51 15.20
N PHE A 234 0.43 7.05 14.00
CA PHE A 234 -0.16 6.36 12.85
C PHE A 234 0.91 5.89 11.85
N HIS A 235 1.98 5.26 12.32
CA HIS A 235 3.06 4.84 11.43
C HIS A 235 2.67 3.63 10.55
N GLU A 236 1.76 2.76 10.99
CA GLU A 236 1.25 1.62 10.21
C GLU A 236 0.52 2.05 8.94
N TYR A 237 -0.09 3.24 8.99
CA TYR A 237 -0.73 3.85 7.83
C TYR A 237 0.26 4.18 6.71
N ARG A 238 1.55 4.30 7.01
CA ARG A 238 2.60 4.51 6.01
C ARG A 238 2.82 3.27 5.15
N ASN A 239 2.93 2.10 5.77
CA ASN A 239 3.05 0.83 5.05
C ASN A 239 1.78 0.54 4.24
N LEU A 240 0.60 0.85 4.81
CA LEU A 240 -0.67 0.76 4.09
C LEU A 240 -0.71 1.72 2.89
N GLN A 241 -0.21 2.96 3.03
CA GLN A 241 -0.14 3.94 1.96
C GLN A 241 0.70 3.44 0.78
N GLU A 242 1.92 2.96 1.04
CA GLU A 242 2.81 2.42 0.02
C GLU A 242 2.21 1.18 -0.66
N LEU A 243 1.58 0.28 0.11
CA LEU A 243 0.87 -0.88 -0.44
C LEU A 243 -0.28 -0.45 -1.37
N CYS A 244 -1.12 0.50 -0.94
CA CYS A 244 -2.23 1.01 -1.74
C CYS A 244 -1.75 1.65 -3.04
N LEU A 245 -0.65 2.41 -2.97
CA LEU A 245 -0.05 3.01 -4.15
C LEU A 245 0.52 1.96 -5.11
N MET A 246 1.18 0.90 -4.61
CA MET A 246 1.65 -0.20 -5.46
C MET A 246 0.50 -0.91 -6.17
N ILE A 247 -0.60 -1.20 -5.46
CA ILE A 247 -1.80 -1.83 -6.03
C ILE A 247 -2.43 -0.92 -7.11
N LEU A 248 -2.62 0.37 -6.81
CA LEU A 248 -3.36 1.27 -7.69
C LEU A 248 -2.57 1.74 -8.93
N ASN A 249 -1.23 1.74 -8.88
CA ASN A 249 -0.38 2.14 -10.00
C ASN A 249 -0.17 1.01 -11.04
N GLN A 250 -0.56 -0.21 -10.71
CA GLN A 250 -0.36 -1.37 -11.57
C GLN A 250 -1.16 -1.30 -12.90
N GLU A 251 -2.31 -0.61 -12.91
CA GLU A 251 -3.17 -0.47 -14.10
C GLU A 251 -2.50 0.25 -15.29
N LYS A 252 -1.37 0.94 -15.11
CA LYS A 252 -0.74 1.77 -16.16
C LYS A 252 0.62 1.29 -16.62
N HIS A 253 0.92 -0.01 -16.55
CA HIS A 253 2.16 -0.59 -17.07
C HIS A 253 3.41 0.26 -16.74
N GLY A 254 3.58 0.62 -15.47
CA GLY A 254 4.82 1.25 -14.99
C GLY A 254 5.07 2.70 -15.42
N LEU A 255 4.07 3.45 -15.91
CA LEU A 255 4.27 4.89 -16.14
C LEU A 255 4.16 5.70 -14.84
N GLY A 256 5.31 5.90 -14.19
CA GLY A 256 5.59 7.10 -13.40
C GLY A 256 5.53 6.98 -11.88
N TYR A 257 5.32 5.79 -11.30
CA TYR A 257 5.28 5.67 -9.82
C TYR A 257 6.69 5.67 -9.18
N GLN A 258 7.68 5.06 -9.85
CA GLN A 258 8.90 4.57 -9.20
C GLN A 258 10.16 4.68 -10.08
N ASP A 259 10.28 5.74 -10.88
CA ASP A 259 11.40 5.92 -11.82
C ASP A 259 12.79 5.96 -11.15
N GLN A 260 12.88 6.05 -9.82
CA GLN A 260 14.15 6.17 -9.09
C GLN A 260 14.24 5.37 -7.78
N LYS A 261 13.30 4.50 -7.43
CA LYS A 261 13.38 3.71 -6.18
C LYS A 261 12.96 2.26 -6.38
N ILE A 262 13.60 1.38 -5.62
CA ILE A 262 13.31 -0.06 -5.62
C ILE A 262 11.98 -0.28 -4.91
N TYR A 263 11.21 -1.22 -5.42
CA TYR A 263 9.95 -1.62 -4.82
C TYR A 263 9.69 -3.10 -5.06
N GLY A 264 8.88 -3.72 -4.22
CA GLY A 264 8.45 -5.08 -4.48
C GLY A 264 8.07 -5.85 -3.23
N ILE A 265 8.01 -7.17 -3.40
CA ILE A 265 7.75 -8.11 -2.32
C ILE A 265 8.81 -9.20 -2.36
N LEU A 266 9.31 -9.55 -1.18
CA LEU A 266 10.21 -10.67 -0.96
C LEU A 266 9.65 -11.58 0.12
N PHE A 267 9.82 -12.87 -0.05
CA PHE A 267 9.54 -13.89 0.94
C PHE A 267 10.81 -14.68 1.18
N ASP A 268 11.13 -14.92 2.45
CA ASP A 268 12.04 -15.98 2.79
C ASP A 268 11.39 -17.34 2.52
N VAL A 269 12.12 -18.20 1.81
CA VAL A 269 11.66 -19.54 1.46
C VAL A 269 11.66 -20.47 2.67
N ALA A 270 12.59 -20.28 3.61
CA ALA A 270 12.65 -21.11 4.82
C ALA A 270 11.42 -20.86 5.70
N TRP A 271 11.01 -19.60 5.87
CA TRP A 271 9.77 -19.26 6.55
C TRP A 271 8.50 -19.82 5.89
N LEU A 272 8.49 -19.97 4.56
CA LEU A 272 7.33 -20.48 3.85
C LEU A 272 7.11 -22.00 4.00
N TRP A 273 8.10 -22.75 4.49
CA TRP A 273 8.10 -24.22 4.57
C TRP A 273 7.46 -24.74 5.87
#